data_AF-A0A1B2YQ32-F1
#
_entry.id   AF-A0A1B2YQ32-F1
#
_cell.length_a   1.000
_cell.length_b   1.000
_cell.length_c   1.000
_cell.angle_alpha   90.00
_cell.angle_beta   90.00
_cell.angle_gamma   90.00
#
_symmetry.space_group_name_H-M   'P 1'
#
loop_
_entity.id
_entity.type
_entity.pdbx_description
1 polymer ?
#
loop_
_entity_poly.entity_id
_entity_poly.type
_entity_poly.pdbx_seq_one_letter_code
_entity_poly.pdbx_strand_id
1 'polypeptide(L)'
;MKKKLENRREFLKKVCPTIAFAFFGLSFLEACSTGDDSDNDNSGGNDQDSGSDNNDNNDPLGFSYSGSIFTIDLTHPNFSNLSSVGGWMNGYSIGLSMLFLRISSDHIQAYTNVCPHQGTQNQWSLQSGNIFRCANHNFSFDSTCETSSSLPCYSTNIDGDNLIVAT
;
A
#
# COMPACT_ATOMS: atom_id res chain seq x y z
N MET A 1 -2.46 -39.20 39.33
CA MET A 1 -3.29 -37.97 39.34
C MET A 1 -3.89 -37.78 37.95
N LYS A 2 -5.22 -37.84 37.82
CA LYS A 2 -5.93 -37.63 36.55
C LYS A 2 -6.24 -36.13 36.41
N LYS A 3 -5.72 -35.46 35.38
CA LYS A 3 -6.08 -34.07 35.05
C LYS A 3 -7.48 -34.06 34.42
N LYS A 4 -8.41 -33.33 35.04
CA LYS A 4 -9.73 -33.06 34.49
C LYS A 4 -9.58 -31.99 33.39
N LEU A 5 -10.09 -32.29 32.19
CA LEU A 5 -10.17 -31.38 31.06
C LEU A 5 -11.36 -30.44 31.25
N GLU A 6 -11.11 -29.14 31.27
CA GLU A 6 -12.16 -28.12 31.22
C GLU A 6 -12.47 -27.82 29.74
N ASN A 7 -13.73 -28.02 29.34
CA ASN A 7 -14.18 -27.82 27.96
C ASN A 7 -14.36 -26.33 27.66
N ARG A 8 -13.86 -25.86 26.50
CA ARG A 8 -14.02 -24.45 26.01
C ARG A 8 -15.47 -23.95 26.04
N ARG A 9 -16.44 -24.87 26.00
CA ARG A 9 -17.88 -24.62 26.07
C ARG A 9 -18.38 -24.15 27.44
N GLU A 10 -17.64 -24.43 28.52
CA GLU A 10 -18.04 -24.08 29.89
C GLU A 10 -17.57 -22.66 30.27
N PHE A 11 -16.45 -22.22 29.70
CA PHE A 11 -15.98 -20.82 29.82
C PHE A 11 -16.99 -19.83 29.20
N LEU A 12 -17.54 -20.16 28.03
CA LEU A 12 -18.51 -19.31 27.32
C LEU A 12 -19.88 -19.20 28.03
N LYS A 13 -20.16 -20.06 29.02
CA LYS A 13 -21.39 -19.98 29.83
C LYS A 13 -21.24 -19.10 31.08
N LYS A 14 -20.02 -18.62 31.38
CA LYS A 14 -19.71 -17.88 32.61
C LYS A 14 -19.56 -16.37 32.40
N VAL A 15 -19.73 -15.89 31.17
CA VAL A 15 -19.72 -14.47 30.83
C VAL A 15 -21.15 -13.98 30.65
N CYS A 16 -21.59 -13.07 31.53
CA CYS A 16 -22.87 -12.37 31.38
C CYS A 16 -22.82 -11.46 30.13
N PRO A 17 -23.88 -11.42 29.29
CA PRO A 17 -23.88 -10.67 28.02
C PRO A 17 -23.81 -9.15 28.13
N THR A 18 -23.75 -8.58 29.34
CA THR A 18 -23.90 -7.15 29.60
C THR A 18 -22.61 -6.34 29.44
N ILE A 19 -21.46 -6.98 29.18
CA ILE A 19 -20.14 -6.31 29.05
C ILE A 19 -19.63 -6.34 27.59
N ALA A 20 -20.53 -6.44 26.60
CA ALA A 20 -20.16 -6.56 25.19
C ALA A 20 -20.53 -5.34 24.30
N PHE A 21 -21.01 -4.23 24.87
CA PHE A 21 -21.48 -3.08 24.07
C PHE A 21 -20.90 -1.70 24.46
N ALA A 22 -19.80 -1.64 25.22
CA ALA A 22 -19.18 -0.37 25.63
C ALA A 22 -17.85 -0.02 24.92
N PHE A 23 -17.49 -0.73 23.84
CA PHE A 23 -16.31 -0.41 23.02
C PHE A 23 -16.65 -0.23 21.53
N PHE A 24 -17.88 0.19 21.22
CA PHE A 24 -18.13 0.95 20.00
C PHE A 24 -18.17 2.42 20.42
N GLY A 25 -16.99 3.06 20.35
CA GLY A 25 -16.85 4.51 20.38
C GLY A 25 -17.57 5.08 19.17
N LEU A 26 -18.88 5.24 19.29
CA LEU A 26 -19.68 6.03 18.38
C LEU A 26 -19.33 7.49 18.63
N SER A 27 -18.33 7.99 17.91
CA SER A 27 -18.15 9.43 17.71
C SER A 27 -19.30 9.91 16.84
N PHE A 28 -20.48 10.13 17.43
CA PHE A 28 -21.49 11.00 16.83
C PHE A 28 -20.98 12.43 16.94
N LEU A 29 -20.15 12.85 15.96
CA LEU A 29 -19.92 14.27 15.74
C LEU A 29 -21.17 14.84 15.09
N GLU A 30 -21.99 15.47 15.92
CA GLU A 30 -23.04 16.40 15.52
C GLU A 30 -22.35 17.68 14.99
N ALA A 31 -22.03 17.71 13.70
CA ALA A 31 -21.63 18.94 13.01
C ALA A 31 -22.90 19.72 12.65
N CYS A 32 -23.45 20.46 13.61
CA CYS A 32 -24.49 21.44 13.33
C CYS A 32 -23.87 22.81 13.04
N SER A 33 -23.88 23.12 11.74
CA SER A 33 -23.97 24.43 11.09
C SER A 33 -24.11 25.66 12.01
N THR A 34 -23.32 26.68 11.73
CA THR A 34 -23.84 28.05 11.73
C THR A 34 -23.25 28.77 10.53
N GLY A 35 -24.11 29.07 9.56
CA GLY A 35 -23.78 29.88 8.40
C GLY A 35 -23.67 31.36 8.76
N ASP A 36 -22.82 32.00 7.97
CA ASP A 36 -22.74 33.42 7.63
C ASP A 36 -22.57 34.43 8.76
N ASP A 37 -21.34 34.91 8.91
CA ASP A 37 -21.10 36.31 8.63
C ASP A 37 -19.73 36.50 7.95
N SER A 38 -19.81 37.25 6.87
CA SER A 38 -18.73 37.68 5.97
C SER A 38 -17.62 38.41 6.69
N ASP A 39 -16.37 38.01 6.45
CA ASP A 39 -15.28 38.95 6.32
C ASP A 39 -14.26 38.46 5.28
N ASN A 40 -14.01 39.36 4.35
CA ASN A 40 -13.13 39.26 3.21
C ASN A 40 -11.68 39.40 3.68
N ASP A 41 -10.88 38.34 3.59
CA ASP A 41 -9.43 38.49 3.55
C ASP A 41 -8.81 37.57 2.49
N ASN A 42 -8.36 38.25 1.44
CA ASN A 42 -7.53 37.75 0.36
C ASN A 42 -6.12 37.48 0.89
N SER A 43 -5.68 36.22 0.93
CA SER A 43 -4.25 35.89 0.82
C SER A 43 -4.07 34.52 0.19
N GLY A 44 -3.39 34.51 -0.95
CA GLY A 44 -3.12 33.33 -1.76
C GLY A 44 -2.24 32.29 -1.07
N GLY A 45 -2.45 31.05 -1.50
CA GLY A 45 -1.66 29.89 -1.13
C GLY A 45 -2.13 28.70 -1.97
N ASN A 46 -1.45 28.50 -3.09
CA ASN A 46 -1.68 27.46 -4.08
C ASN A 46 -1.26 26.09 -3.52
N ASP A 47 -2.19 25.19 -3.26
CA ASP A 47 -1.93 23.75 -3.25
C ASP A 47 -3.14 23.04 -3.87
N GLN A 48 -2.89 22.42 -5.02
CA GLN A 48 -3.87 21.74 -5.83
C GLN A 48 -4.29 20.45 -5.12
N ASP A 49 -5.42 20.51 -4.43
CA ASP A 49 -6.31 19.37 -4.24
C ASP A 49 -6.78 18.91 -5.62
N SER A 50 -6.09 17.91 -6.17
CA SER A 50 -6.51 17.26 -7.41
C SER A 50 -7.20 15.94 -7.05
N GLY A 51 -8.30 16.04 -6.31
CA GLY A 51 -9.34 15.03 -6.29
C GLY A 51 -9.91 14.88 -7.71
N SER A 52 -9.33 13.97 -8.48
CA SER A 52 -9.87 13.58 -9.78
C SER A 52 -10.50 12.20 -9.67
N ASP A 53 -11.74 12.19 -9.16
CA ASP A 53 -12.71 11.14 -9.46
C ASP A 53 -13.01 11.19 -10.96
N ASN A 54 -12.20 10.51 -11.78
CA ASN A 54 -12.51 10.29 -13.19
C ASN A 54 -12.36 8.81 -13.51
N ASN A 55 -13.51 8.14 -13.45
CA ASN A 55 -13.78 6.86 -14.06
C ASN A 55 -13.77 7.01 -15.60
N ASP A 56 -12.60 7.24 -16.17
CA ASP A 56 -12.34 7.18 -17.61
C ASP A 56 -11.22 6.18 -17.84
N ASN A 57 -11.52 5.14 -18.62
CA ASN A 57 -10.71 3.95 -18.88
C ASN A 57 -9.48 4.22 -19.77
N ASN A 58 -8.79 5.33 -19.55
CA ASN A 58 -7.55 5.65 -20.25
C ASN A 58 -6.66 6.55 -19.39
N ASP A 59 -6.23 6.06 -18.22
CA ASP A 59 -5.07 6.64 -17.58
C ASP A 59 -3.85 6.39 -18.50
N PRO A 60 -3.18 7.44 -19.02
CA PRO A 60 -2.09 7.29 -19.99
C PRO A 60 -0.87 6.53 -19.44
N LEU A 61 -0.80 6.31 -18.13
CA LEU A 61 0.33 5.65 -17.48
C LEU A 61 0.02 4.21 -17.05
N GLY A 62 -1.24 3.80 -17.05
CA GLY A 62 -1.72 2.48 -16.64
C GLY A 62 -1.90 2.31 -15.13
N PHE A 63 -2.09 3.38 -14.36
CA PHE A 63 -2.43 3.32 -12.94
C PHE A 63 -3.27 4.51 -12.47
N SER A 64 -4.10 4.28 -11.46
CA SER A 64 -4.78 5.34 -10.72
C SER A 64 -4.48 5.21 -9.23
N TYR A 65 -4.76 6.25 -8.45
CA TYR A 65 -4.67 6.17 -7.00
C TYR A 65 -5.80 6.95 -6.33
N SER A 66 -6.24 6.44 -5.18
CA SER A 66 -7.23 7.08 -4.32
C SER A 66 -6.81 6.88 -2.87
N GLY A 67 -6.49 7.97 -2.18
CA GLY A 67 -5.85 7.93 -0.87
C GLY A 67 -4.52 7.15 -0.91
N SER A 68 -4.45 6.07 -0.12
CA SER A 68 -3.27 5.20 -0.01
C SER A 68 -3.35 3.93 -0.88
N ILE A 69 -4.33 3.86 -1.80
CA ILE A 69 -4.54 2.70 -2.66
C ILE A 69 -4.20 3.06 -4.09
N PHE A 70 -3.30 2.30 -4.70
CA PHE A 70 -2.98 2.34 -6.13
C PHE A 70 -3.64 1.17 -6.84
N THR A 71 -4.23 1.43 -7.99
CA THR A 71 -4.77 0.41 -8.90
C THR A 71 -3.98 0.48 -10.20
N ILE A 72 -3.22 -0.57 -10.49
CA ILE A 72 -2.31 -0.65 -11.63
C ILE A 72 -2.87 -1.65 -12.65
N ASP A 73 -3.07 -1.22 -13.90
CA ASP A 73 -3.43 -2.11 -15.01
C ASP A 73 -2.19 -2.87 -15.51
N LEU A 74 -2.14 -4.18 -15.24
CA LEU A 74 -1.04 -5.07 -15.63
C LEU A 74 -0.99 -5.35 -17.14
N THR A 75 -2.06 -5.05 -17.87
CA THR A 75 -2.09 -5.17 -19.33
C THR A 75 -1.50 -3.94 -20.02
N HIS A 76 -1.34 -2.83 -19.31
CA HIS A 76 -0.77 -1.62 -19.85
C HIS A 76 0.74 -1.80 -20.17
N PRO A 77 1.25 -1.31 -21.33
CA PRO A 77 2.63 -1.53 -21.76
C PRO A 77 3.72 -1.10 -20.77
N ASN A 78 3.44 -0.08 -19.94
CA ASN A 78 4.35 0.39 -18.89
C ASN A 78 4.70 -0.71 -17.86
N PHE A 79 3.82 -1.70 -17.67
CA PHE A 79 3.99 -2.79 -16.71
C PHE A 79 4.36 -4.12 -17.37
N SER A 80 4.72 -4.11 -18.66
CA SER A 80 5.11 -5.31 -19.42
C SER A 80 6.29 -6.10 -18.80
N ASN A 81 7.17 -5.43 -18.07
CA ASN A 81 8.26 -6.05 -17.31
C ASN A 81 7.76 -6.98 -16.18
N LEU A 82 6.50 -6.85 -15.77
CA LEU A 82 5.85 -7.68 -14.76
C LEU A 82 5.03 -8.82 -15.37
N SER A 83 5.10 -9.05 -16.67
CA SER A 83 4.33 -10.10 -17.36
C SER A 83 4.76 -11.54 -17.03
N SER A 84 5.96 -11.73 -16.50
CA SER A 84 6.56 -13.05 -16.21
C SER A 84 7.16 -13.11 -14.81
N VAL A 85 7.21 -14.30 -14.20
CA VAL A 85 7.85 -14.52 -12.90
C VAL A 85 9.34 -14.15 -12.97
N GLY A 86 9.83 -13.44 -11.96
CA GLY A 86 11.16 -12.83 -11.92
C GLY A 86 11.25 -11.47 -12.61
N GLY A 87 10.19 -11.06 -13.33
CA GLY A 87 10.05 -9.73 -13.89
C GLY A 87 9.99 -8.66 -12.81
N TRP A 88 10.70 -7.55 -13.01
CA TRP A 88 10.78 -6.47 -12.05
C TRP A 88 10.87 -5.12 -12.76
N MET A 89 10.50 -4.05 -12.05
CA MET A 89 10.67 -2.70 -12.55
C MET A 89 10.76 -1.68 -11.42
N ASN A 90 11.30 -0.51 -11.76
CA ASN A 90 11.21 0.69 -10.93
C ASN A 90 10.17 1.62 -11.55
N GLY A 91 9.07 1.87 -10.85
CA GLY A 91 8.00 2.75 -11.31
C GLY A 91 8.39 4.23 -11.40
N TYR A 92 9.58 4.61 -10.90
CA TYR A 92 9.98 6.01 -10.82
C TYR A 92 9.94 6.74 -12.16
N SER A 93 10.28 6.06 -13.26
CA SER A 93 10.28 6.64 -14.60
C SER A 93 8.89 6.99 -15.14
N ILE A 94 7.83 6.46 -14.53
CA ILE A 94 6.43 6.70 -14.89
C ILE A 94 5.66 7.39 -13.75
N GLY A 95 6.35 7.99 -12.78
CA GLY A 95 5.71 8.73 -11.68
C GLY A 95 5.28 7.89 -10.48
N LEU A 96 5.58 6.59 -10.44
CA LEU A 96 5.31 5.72 -9.30
C LEU A 96 6.54 5.59 -8.39
N SER A 97 6.43 5.97 -7.12
CA SER A 97 7.53 5.82 -6.13
C SER A 97 7.61 4.41 -5.54
N MET A 98 7.66 3.39 -6.40
CA MET A 98 7.63 1.98 -6.01
C MET A 98 8.56 1.12 -6.88
N LEU A 99 9.12 0.08 -6.26
CA LEU A 99 9.72 -1.06 -6.97
C LEU A 99 8.68 -2.19 -7.01
N PHE A 100 8.72 -2.99 -8.08
CA PHE A 100 7.85 -4.15 -8.24
C PHE A 100 8.67 -5.38 -8.58
N LEU A 101 8.30 -6.54 -8.04
CA LEU A 101 8.86 -7.85 -8.39
C LEU A 101 7.73 -8.88 -8.47
N ARG A 102 7.60 -9.55 -9.63
CA ARG A 102 6.70 -10.69 -9.78
C ARG A 102 7.34 -11.95 -9.22
N ILE A 103 6.97 -12.33 -8.01
CA ILE A 103 7.57 -13.49 -7.32
C ILE A 103 6.88 -14.81 -7.68
N SER A 104 5.63 -14.77 -8.13
CA SER A 104 4.88 -15.94 -8.61
C SER A 104 3.89 -15.58 -9.73
N SER A 105 3.19 -16.56 -10.28
CA SER A 105 2.18 -16.33 -11.31
C SER A 105 1.02 -15.45 -10.84
N ASP A 106 0.73 -15.47 -9.54
CA ASP A 106 -0.42 -14.85 -8.88
C ASP A 106 -0.03 -13.79 -7.84
N HIS A 107 1.27 -13.46 -7.71
CA HIS A 107 1.74 -12.47 -6.76
C HIS A 107 2.83 -11.57 -7.34
N ILE A 108 2.59 -10.27 -7.24
CA ILE A 108 3.57 -9.21 -7.46
C ILE A 108 3.73 -8.48 -6.14
N GLN A 109 4.94 -8.45 -5.62
CA GLN A 109 5.28 -7.70 -4.43
C GLN A 109 5.71 -6.29 -4.84
N ALA A 110 5.20 -5.28 -4.12
CA ALA A 110 5.62 -3.89 -4.25
C ALA A 110 6.48 -3.47 -3.04
N TYR A 111 7.46 -2.62 -3.28
CA TYR A 111 8.40 -2.12 -2.28
C TYR A 111 8.53 -0.61 -2.41
N THR A 112 8.98 0.05 -1.35
CA THR A 112 9.50 1.41 -1.50
C THR A 112 10.65 1.42 -2.49
N ASN A 113 10.68 2.42 -3.37
CA ASN A 113 11.87 2.68 -4.19
C ASN A 113 12.83 3.67 -3.51
N VAL A 114 12.51 4.20 -2.33
CA VAL A 114 13.39 5.11 -1.59
C VAL A 114 14.48 4.28 -0.92
N CYS A 115 15.73 4.41 -1.37
CA CYS A 115 16.85 3.69 -0.76
C CYS A 115 17.00 4.06 0.72
N PRO A 116 16.88 3.11 1.67
CA PRO A 116 16.94 3.40 3.10
C PRO A 116 18.23 4.09 3.58
N HIS A 117 19.32 4.01 2.81
CA HIS A 117 20.60 4.64 3.17
C HIS A 117 20.58 6.17 2.96
N GLN A 118 20.15 6.66 1.78
CA GLN A 118 20.25 8.08 1.40
C GLN A 118 19.14 8.56 0.44
N GLY A 119 18.05 7.82 0.32
CA GLY A 119 16.85 8.25 -0.40
C GLY A 119 16.94 8.21 -1.92
N THR A 120 18.01 7.69 -2.52
CA THR A 120 18.08 7.51 -3.98
C THR A 120 16.95 6.63 -4.47
N GLN A 121 16.21 7.08 -5.50
CA GLN A 121 15.03 6.37 -6.02
C GLN A 121 15.22 5.74 -7.39
N ASN A 122 16.22 6.17 -8.16
CA ASN A 122 16.32 5.87 -9.60
C ASN A 122 17.55 5.03 -9.98
N GLN A 123 18.24 4.43 -9.00
CA GLN A 123 19.48 3.68 -9.22
C GLN A 123 19.38 2.24 -8.68
N TRP A 124 18.32 1.53 -9.07
CA TRP A 124 18.06 0.17 -8.61
C TRP A 124 18.43 -0.89 -9.65
N SER A 125 18.82 -2.06 -9.16
CA SER A 125 19.02 -3.27 -9.95
C SER A 125 18.60 -4.49 -9.13
N LEU A 126 18.02 -5.50 -9.78
CA LEU A 126 17.75 -6.79 -9.16
C LEU A 126 18.94 -7.74 -9.38
N GLN A 127 19.49 -8.26 -8.29
CA GLN A 127 20.61 -9.19 -8.23
C GLN A 127 20.07 -10.55 -7.78
N SER A 128 20.54 -11.62 -8.41
CA SER A 128 20.18 -13.01 -8.07
C SER A 128 18.66 -13.30 -8.05
N GLY A 129 17.84 -12.45 -8.67
CA GLY A 129 16.38 -12.57 -8.73
C GLY A 129 15.62 -12.14 -7.47
N ASN A 130 16.30 -11.84 -6.37
CA ASN A 130 15.64 -11.55 -5.08
C ASN A 130 16.38 -10.55 -4.18
N ILE A 131 17.43 -9.88 -4.67
CA ILE A 131 18.18 -8.87 -3.93
C ILE A 131 18.13 -7.55 -4.71
N PHE A 132 17.54 -6.51 -4.13
CA PHE A 132 17.59 -5.18 -4.72
C PHE A 132 18.86 -4.46 -4.29
N ARG A 133 19.62 -3.99 -5.28
CA ARG A 133 20.86 -3.22 -5.06
C ARG A 133 20.68 -1.78 -5.51
N CYS A 134 20.86 -0.84 -4.58
CA CYS A 134 20.94 0.59 -4.88
C CYS A 134 22.38 0.94 -5.28
N ALA A 135 22.59 1.37 -6.52
CA ALA A 135 23.91 1.60 -7.09
C ALA A 135 24.62 2.87 -6.55
N ASN A 136 23.91 3.81 -5.89
CA ASN A 136 24.52 5.02 -5.34
C ASN A 136 25.69 4.69 -4.38
N HIS A 137 25.50 3.71 -3.50
CA HIS A 137 26.50 3.24 -2.53
C HIS A 137 26.57 1.71 -2.45
N ASN A 138 25.97 1.01 -3.42
CA ASN A 138 25.97 -0.44 -3.56
C ASN A 138 25.39 -1.23 -2.38
N PHE A 139 24.45 -0.61 -1.65
CA PHE A 139 23.69 -1.30 -0.60
C PHE A 139 22.70 -2.27 -1.22
N SER A 140 22.64 -3.46 -0.64
CA SER A 140 21.76 -4.53 -1.05
C SER A 140 20.73 -4.79 0.04
N PHE A 141 19.50 -5.04 -0.39
CA PHE A 141 18.37 -5.34 0.46
C PHE A 141 17.70 -6.59 -0.11
N ASP A 142 17.35 -7.53 0.75
CA ASP A 142 16.57 -8.68 0.30
C ASP A 142 15.11 -8.26 0.01
N SER A 143 14.43 -9.06 -0.78
CA SER A 143 13.04 -8.84 -1.21
C SER A 143 12.02 -9.64 -0.41
N THR A 144 12.40 -10.15 0.77
CA THR A 144 11.53 -11.09 1.52
C THR A 144 10.45 -10.41 2.34
N CYS A 145 10.58 -9.12 2.65
CA CYS A 145 9.71 -8.36 3.56
C CYS A 145 9.74 -8.79 5.04
N GLU A 146 10.54 -9.81 5.40
CA GLU A 146 10.48 -10.45 6.73
C GLU A 146 11.62 -10.02 7.66
N THR A 147 12.65 -9.36 7.14
CA THR A 147 13.88 -9.10 7.89
C THR A 147 14.17 -7.60 7.98
N SER A 148 15.02 -7.22 8.94
CA SER A 148 15.51 -5.85 9.04
C SER A 148 16.41 -5.43 7.86
N SER A 149 16.90 -6.38 7.06
CA SER A 149 17.64 -6.11 5.82
C SER A 149 16.75 -6.06 4.58
N SER A 150 15.46 -6.36 4.73
CA SER A 150 14.51 -6.32 3.63
C SER A 150 14.16 -4.87 3.28
N LEU A 151 13.90 -4.60 2.01
CA LEU A 151 13.23 -3.35 1.64
C LEU A 151 11.83 -3.31 2.25
N PRO A 152 11.38 -2.16 2.79
CA PRO A 152 10.00 -1.99 3.20
C PRO A 152 9.03 -2.30 2.07
N CYS A 153 8.04 -3.13 2.36
CA CYS A 153 7.06 -3.64 1.42
C CYS A 153 5.70 -3.00 1.60
N TYR A 154 4.96 -2.90 0.51
CA TYR A 154 3.55 -2.50 0.51
C TYR A 154 2.66 -3.75 0.39
N SER A 155 1.42 -3.66 0.86
CA SER A 155 0.48 -4.78 0.69
C SER A 155 -0.02 -4.81 -0.75
N THR A 156 -0.07 -5.99 -1.35
CA THR A 156 -0.52 -6.15 -2.74
C THR A 156 -1.56 -7.23 -2.92
N ASN A 157 -2.43 -7.06 -3.92
CA ASN A 157 -3.39 -8.06 -4.35
C ASN A 157 -3.61 -7.97 -5.86
N ILE A 158 -3.57 -9.11 -6.57
CA ILE A 158 -3.99 -9.16 -7.97
C ILE A 158 -5.49 -9.39 -8.02
N ASP A 159 -6.21 -8.52 -8.73
CA ASP A 159 -7.66 -8.61 -8.98
C ASP A 159 -7.92 -8.50 -10.49
N GLY A 160 -8.06 -9.66 -11.14
CA GLY A 160 -8.12 -9.77 -12.59
C GLY A 160 -6.84 -9.25 -13.24
N ASP A 161 -6.99 -8.24 -14.08
CA ASP A 161 -5.88 -7.57 -14.77
C ASP A 161 -5.25 -6.44 -13.94
N ASN A 162 -5.76 -6.17 -12.74
CA ASN A 162 -5.27 -5.10 -11.88
C ASN A 162 -4.36 -5.62 -10.77
N LEU A 163 -3.31 -4.86 -10.46
CA LEU A 163 -2.56 -4.96 -9.22
C LEU A 163 -3.00 -3.83 -8.29
N ILE A 164 -3.57 -4.21 -7.15
CA ILE A 164 -3.93 -3.30 -6.08
C ILE A 164 -2.75 -3.20 -5.12
N VAL A 165 -2.31 -1.99 -4.79
CA VAL A 165 -1.22 -1.74 -3.84
C VAL A 165 -1.69 -0.79 -2.75
N ALA A 166 -1.55 -1.19 -1.50
CA ALA A 166 -1.84 -0.36 -0.33
C ALA A 166 -0.53 0.03 0.37
N THR A 167 -0.28 1.34 0.46
CA THR A 167 0.92 1.94 1.06
C THR A 167 0.74 2.41 2.48
#